data_AF-A0A931MM36-F1
#
_entry.id   AF-A0A931MM36-F1
#
_cell.length_a   1.000
_cell.length_b   1.000
_cell.length_c   1.000
_cell.angle_alpha   90.00
_cell.angle_beta   90.00
_cell.angle_gamma   90.00
#
_symmetry.space_group_name_H-M   'P 1'
#
loop_
_entity.id
_entity.type
_entity.pdbx_description
1 polymer ?
#
loop_
_entity_poly.entity_id
_entity_poly.type
_entity_poly.pdbx_seq_one_letter_code
_entity_poly.pdbx_strand_id
1 'polypeptide(L)'
;MKTKLKFASLASVTALGVLSLATPQVVLANPDGSANATANIASVAQAKTPAQAKKGSMIYSDGKRIGQVFRVRDNGDAQVVINGKSHLVPASSLIEEDGKLTTTLSRAEVVSTKG
;
A
#
# COMPACT_ATOMS: atom_id res chain seq x y z
N MET A 1 -12.39 -0.96 58.84
CA MET A 1 -10.93 -0.74 59.00
C MET A 1 -10.19 -2.02 58.66
N LYS A 2 -9.32 -2.01 57.65
CA LYS A 2 -7.93 -2.55 57.67
C LYS A 2 -7.31 -2.35 56.29
N THR A 3 -6.08 -1.88 56.31
CA THR A 3 -5.44 -1.00 55.35
C THR A 3 -4.32 -1.73 54.59
N LYS A 4 -4.04 -1.25 53.38
CA LYS A 4 -2.71 -1.14 52.73
C LYS A 4 -1.94 -2.43 52.41
N LEU A 5 -1.67 -2.61 51.12
CA LEU A 5 -0.39 -3.17 50.68
C LEU A 5 0.27 -2.17 49.71
N LYS A 6 1.32 -1.51 50.23
CA LYS A 6 2.23 -0.65 49.47
C LYS A 6 3.31 -1.55 48.90
N PHE A 7 3.49 -1.56 47.58
CA PHE A 7 4.74 -1.99 46.95
C PHE A 7 5.36 -0.79 46.26
N ALA A 8 6.45 -0.32 46.84
CA ALA A 8 7.38 0.62 46.26
C ALA A 8 8.51 -0.17 45.59
N SER A 9 8.80 0.15 44.33
CA SER A 9 10.08 -0.03 43.61
C SER A 9 9.81 0.53 42.20
N LEU A 10 10.23 1.73 41.80
CA LEU A 10 11.56 2.34 41.74
C LEU A 10 12.58 1.54 40.93
N ALA A 11 12.52 1.68 39.60
CA ALA A 11 13.68 1.59 38.72
C ALA A 11 13.39 2.31 37.40
N SER A 12 13.96 3.50 37.27
CA SER A 12 14.07 4.32 36.07
C SER A 12 15.08 3.73 35.08
N VAL A 13 14.70 3.59 33.81
CA VAL A 13 15.65 3.48 32.69
C VAL A 13 15.23 4.44 31.59
N THR A 14 15.93 5.57 31.55
CA THR A 14 15.98 6.50 30.44
C THR A 14 16.81 5.89 29.32
N ALA A 15 16.18 5.57 28.19
CA ALA A 15 16.90 5.35 26.94
C ALA A 15 16.69 6.59 26.04
N LEU A 16 17.71 7.46 26.00
CA LEU A 16 17.81 8.54 25.01
C LEU A 16 18.06 7.91 23.64
N GLY A 17 17.04 7.92 22.77
CA GLY A 17 17.20 7.67 21.34
C GLY A 17 17.85 8.88 20.67
N VAL A 18 19.05 8.67 20.15
CA VAL A 18 19.85 9.64 19.39
C VAL A 18 19.10 10.13 18.14
N LEU A 19 18.81 11.43 18.10
CA LEU A 19 18.34 12.15 16.91
C LEU A 19 19.55 12.44 16.01
N SER A 20 19.69 11.72 14.90
CA SER A 20 20.72 11.99 13.90
C SER A 20 20.32 13.21 13.06
N LEU A 21 21.05 14.31 13.17
CA LEU A 21 20.91 15.48 12.30
C LEU A 21 21.60 15.20 10.96
N ALA A 22 20.81 14.95 9.92
CA ALA A 22 21.29 14.97 8.54
C ALA A 22 21.46 16.42 8.08
N THR A 23 22.69 16.85 7.88
CA THR A 23 23.00 18.14 7.25
C THR A 23 22.77 18.05 5.73
N PRO A 24 21.97 18.95 5.12
CA PRO A 24 21.94 19.07 3.67
C PRO A 24 23.25 19.74 3.21
N GLN A 25 24.06 18.95 2.51
CA GLN A 25 25.21 19.40 1.75
C GLN A 25 24.78 20.46 0.71
N VAL A 26 25.15 21.71 0.97
CA VAL A 26 25.02 22.83 0.03
C VAL A 26 26.09 22.65 -1.05
N VAL A 27 25.67 22.22 -2.24
CA VAL A 27 26.50 22.24 -3.45
C VAL A 27 26.65 23.70 -3.87
N LEU A 28 27.90 24.16 -3.96
CA LEU A 28 28.25 25.46 -4.52
C LEU A 28 27.85 25.53 -5.99
N ALA A 29 27.15 26.60 -6.34
CA ALA A 29 26.71 26.92 -7.69
C ALA A 29 27.89 27.19 -8.63
N ASN A 30 27.91 26.51 -9.78
CA ASN A 30 28.66 26.97 -10.96
C ASN A 30 27.76 27.96 -11.75
N PRO A 31 28.25 29.16 -12.11
CA PRO A 31 27.49 30.14 -12.85
C PRO A 31 27.72 29.98 -14.35
N ASP A 32 26.95 29.15 -15.04
CA ASP A 32 26.85 29.24 -16.50
C ASP A 32 25.48 28.79 -17.00
N GLY A 33 24.93 29.63 -17.89
CA GLY A 33 23.51 29.69 -18.21
C GLY A 33 22.96 28.54 -19.05
N SER A 34 21.63 28.60 -19.19
CA SER A 34 20.80 27.96 -20.22
C SER A 34 20.82 26.44 -20.31
N ALA A 35 19.81 25.81 -19.71
CA ALA A 35 18.87 25.00 -20.47
C ALA A 35 17.66 24.64 -19.62
N ASN A 36 16.50 24.85 -20.23
CA ASN A 36 15.19 24.39 -19.82
C ASN A 36 15.18 22.85 -19.72
N ALA A 37 15.57 22.30 -18.57
CA ALA A 37 15.49 20.87 -18.29
C ALA A 37 14.29 20.64 -17.37
N THR A 38 13.15 20.35 -18.02
CA THR A 38 12.00 19.64 -17.44
C THR A 38 12.51 18.32 -16.85
N ALA A 39 12.93 18.34 -15.58
CA ALA A 39 13.31 17.15 -14.84
C ALA A 39 12.08 16.65 -14.07
N ASN A 40 11.24 15.95 -14.84
CA ASN A 40 10.48 14.77 -14.47
C ASN A 40 10.41 14.53 -12.95
N ILE A 41 9.25 14.86 -12.39
CA ILE A 41 8.87 14.54 -11.01
C ILE A 41 9.20 13.06 -10.79
N ALA A 42 10.17 12.76 -9.92
CA ALA A 42 10.35 11.42 -9.41
C ALA A 42 9.10 11.10 -8.58
N SER A 43 8.05 10.63 -9.24
CA SER A 43 6.97 9.91 -8.61
C SER A 43 7.63 8.71 -7.94
N VAL A 44 7.90 8.86 -6.65
CA VAL A 44 8.10 7.76 -5.73
C VAL A 44 6.83 6.91 -5.80
N ALA A 45 6.79 6.01 -6.79
CA ALA A 45 5.87 4.91 -6.81
C ALA A 45 6.17 4.14 -5.53
N GLN A 46 5.41 4.43 -4.47
CA GLN A 46 5.26 3.53 -3.34
C GLN A 46 4.97 2.18 -3.98
N ALA A 47 5.95 1.29 -3.92
CA ALA A 47 5.76 -0.10 -4.28
C ALA A 47 4.73 -0.65 -3.28
N LYS A 48 3.45 -0.47 -3.63
CA LYS A 48 2.32 -1.00 -2.91
C LYS A 48 2.56 -2.50 -2.93
N THR A 49 2.77 -3.07 -1.75
CA THR A 49 3.07 -4.49 -1.58
C THR A 49 2.08 -5.27 -2.45
N PRO A 50 2.54 -6.13 -3.37
CA PRO A 50 1.64 -6.85 -4.27
C PRO A 50 0.63 -7.58 -3.40
N ALA A 51 -0.63 -7.14 -3.49
CA ALA A 51 -1.66 -7.64 -2.62
C ALA A 51 -1.84 -9.13 -2.91
N GLN A 52 -1.65 -9.96 -1.89
CA GLN A 52 -1.91 -11.38 -2.05
C GLN A 52 -3.41 -11.58 -2.04
N ALA A 53 -3.99 -11.59 -3.25
CA ALA A 53 -5.36 -12.01 -3.42
C ALA A 53 -5.53 -13.37 -2.73
N LYS A 54 -6.60 -13.51 -1.94
CA LYS A 54 -7.01 -14.79 -1.37
C LYS A 54 -8.32 -15.20 -1.99
N LYS A 55 -8.46 -16.50 -2.25
CA LYS A 55 -9.72 -17.08 -2.67
C LYS A 55 -10.80 -16.75 -1.64
N GLY A 56 -11.97 -16.29 -2.13
CA GLY A 56 -13.09 -15.86 -1.29
C GLY A 56 -13.00 -14.41 -0.81
N SER A 57 -11.88 -13.71 -1.01
CA SER A 57 -11.79 -12.29 -0.65
C SER A 57 -12.71 -11.43 -1.50
N MET A 58 -13.30 -10.40 -0.89
CA MET A 58 -14.10 -9.41 -1.60
C MET A 58 -13.18 -8.36 -2.22
N ILE A 59 -13.34 -8.10 -3.52
CA ILE A 59 -12.64 -7.03 -4.22
C ILE A 59 -13.48 -5.75 -4.22
N TYR A 60 -12.81 -4.64 -3.94
CA TYR A 60 -13.35 -3.30 -4.03
C TYR A 60 -12.70 -2.51 -5.15
N SER A 61 -13.47 -1.68 -5.83
CA SER A 61 -13.01 -0.72 -6.84
C SER A 61 -13.72 0.60 -6.55
N ASP A 62 -12.96 1.68 -6.42
CA ASP A 62 -13.48 3.01 -6.07
C ASP A 62 -14.41 3.00 -4.83
N GLY A 63 -14.05 2.20 -3.83
CA GLY A 63 -14.85 2.03 -2.60
C GLY A 63 -16.11 1.16 -2.76
N LYS A 64 -16.43 0.67 -3.95
CA LYS A 64 -17.58 -0.22 -4.22
C LYS A 64 -17.15 -1.68 -4.33
N ARG A 65 -17.96 -2.59 -3.79
CA ARG A 65 -17.78 -4.04 -3.98
C ARG A 65 -18.08 -4.41 -5.42
N ILE A 66 -17.14 -5.04 -6.10
CA ILE A 66 -17.31 -5.47 -7.48
C ILE A 66 -17.53 -6.98 -7.61
N GLY A 67 -16.98 -7.77 -6.69
CA GLY A 67 -17.13 -9.22 -6.71
C GLY A 67 -16.19 -9.93 -5.74
N GLN A 68 -16.36 -11.24 -5.63
CA GLN A 68 -15.48 -12.09 -4.82
C GLN A 68 -14.44 -12.79 -5.70
N VAL A 69 -13.25 -13.01 -5.14
CA VAL A 69 -12.19 -13.80 -5.77
C VAL A 69 -12.61 -15.27 -5.82
N PHE A 70 -12.82 -15.80 -7.02
CA PHE A 70 -13.11 -17.21 -7.27
C PHE A 70 -11.87 -18.09 -7.08
N ARG A 71 -10.74 -17.65 -7.64
CA ARG A 71 -9.43 -18.31 -7.52
C ARG A 71 -8.32 -17.32 -7.79
N VAL A 72 -7.11 -17.69 -7.42
CA VAL A 72 -5.89 -16.95 -7.70
C VAL A 72 -5.01 -17.88 -8.52
N ARG A 73 -4.49 -17.40 -9.65
CA ARG A 73 -3.54 -18.17 -10.48
C ARG A 73 -2.14 -18.11 -9.88
N ASP A 74 -1.26 -18.99 -10.34
CA ASP A 74 0.12 -19.08 -9.86
C ASP A 74 0.94 -17.81 -10.14
N ASN A 75 0.52 -17.01 -11.13
CA ASN A 75 1.09 -15.69 -11.42
C ASN A 75 0.58 -14.56 -10.50
N GLY A 76 -0.33 -14.87 -9.56
CA GLY A 76 -0.95 -13.92 -8.64
C GLY A 76 -2.22 -13.25 -9.17
N ASP A 77 -2.64 -13.52 -10.41
CA ASP A 77 -3.86 -12.92 -10.94
C ASP A 77 -5.09 -13.45 -10.21
N ALA A 78 -5.97 -12.54 -9.81
CA ALA A 78 -7.23 -12.89 -9.19
C ALA A 78 -8.31 -13.08 -10.26
N GLN A 79 -8.92 -14.26 -10.30
CA GLN A 79 -10.16 -14.44 -11.04
C GLN A 79 -11.33 -14.07 -10.13
N VAL A 80 -12.13 -13.10 -10.55
CA VAL A 80 -13.23 -12.51 -9.77
C VAL A 80 -14.56 -12.82 -10.45
N VAL A 81 -15.58 -13.20 -9.68
CA VAL A 81 -16.94 -13.36 -10.23
C VAL A 81 -17.69 -12.05 -10.10
N ILE A 82 -18.05 -11.44 -11.24
CA ILE A 82 -18.85 -10.22 -11.34
C ILE A 82 -20.09 -10.53 -12.19
N ASN A 83 -21.29 -10.27 -11.66
CA ASN A 83 -22.55 -10.56 -12.35
C ASN A 83 -22.67 -12.02 -12.87
N GLY A 84 -22.15 -13.00 -12.12
CA GLY A 84 -22.15 -14.41 -12.50
C GLY A 84 -21.12 -14.80 -13.58
N LYS A 85 -20.27 -13.88 -14.04
CA LYS A 85 -19.19 -14.13 -14.99
C LYS A 85 -17.84 -14.00 -14.32
N SER A 86 -16.89 -14.85 -14.72
CA SER A 86 -15.52 -14.80 -14.21
C SER A 86 -14.68 -13.83 -15.04
N HIS A 87 -14.07 -12.85 -14.38
CA HIS A 87 -13.19 -11.86 -14.96
C HIS A 87 -11.79 -11.97 -14.35
N LEU A 88 -10.76 -11.65 -15.13
CA LEU A 88 -9.38 -11.69 -14.67
C LEU A 88 -8.93 -10.30 -14.22
N VAL A 89 -8.43 -10.20 -12.99
CA VAL A 89 -7.84 -8.99 -12.43
C VAL A 89 -6.34 -9.23 -12.25
N PRO A 90 -5.47 -8.47 -12.93
CA PRO A 90 -4.02 -8.63 -12.83
C PRO A 90 -3.52 -8.36 -11.41
N ALA A 91 -2.56 -9.16 -10.93
CA ALA A 91 -1.95 -8.98 -9.61
C ALA A 91 -1.39 -7.56 -9.41
N SER A 92 -0.81 -6.96 -10.46
CA SER A 92 -0.24 -5.62 -10.44
C SER A 92 -1.26 -4.51 -10.20
N SER A 93 -2.54 -4.77 -10.49
CA SER A 93 -3.64 -3.85 -10.21
C SER A 93 -4.26 -4.08 -8.84
N LEU A 94 -3.91 -5.17 -8.16
CA LEU A 94 -4.45 -5.53 -6.87
C LEU A 94 -3.65 -4.89 -5.76
N ILE A 95 -4.40 -4.37 -4.82
CA ILE A 95 -3.92 -3.53 -3.75
C ILE A 95 -4.55 -4.01 -2.46
N GLU A 96 -3.77 -4.05 -1.39
CA GLU A 96 -4.33 -4.20 -0.06
C GLU A 96 -4.33 -2.84 0.62
N GLU A 97 -5.51 -2.37 0.99
CA GLU A 97 -5.72 -1.07 1.61
C GLU A 97 -6.72 -1.23 2.75
N ASP A 98 -6.34 -0.82 3.96
CA ASP A 98 -7.14 -0.99 5.18
C ASP A 98 -7.63 -2.43 5.43
N GLY A 99 -6.80 -3.42 5.09
CA GLY A 99 -7.14 -4.86 5.19
C GLY A 99 -8.21 -5.32 4.19
N LYS A 100 -8.52 -4.51 3.17
CA LYS A 100 -9.42 -4.84 2.07
C LYS A 100 -8.62 -5.01 0.79
N LEU A 101 -9.01 -6.00 -0.01
CA LEU A 101 -8.47 -6.16 -1.35
C LEU A 101 -9.17 -5.16 -2.28
N THR A 102 -8.43 -4.15 -2.71
CA THR A 102 -8.88 -3.14 -3.67
C THR A 102 -8.18 -3.36 -5.01
N THR A 103 -8.73 -2.79 -6.08
CA THR A 103 -8.08 -2.76 -7.39
C THR A 103 -8.02 -1.34 -7.92
N THR A 104 -6.95 -1.01 -8.64
CA THR A 104 -6.86 0.25 -9.40
C THR A 104 -7.77 0.29 -10.62
N LEU A 105 -8.27 -0.87 -11.08
CA LEU A 105 -9.15 -0.96 -12.23
C LEU A 105 -10.59 -0.62 -11.83
N SER A 106 -11.29 0.10 -12.69
CA SER A 106 -12.73 0.29 -12.53
C SER A 106 -13.48 -1.01 -12.79
N ARG A 107 -14.70 -1.15 -12.24
CA ARG A 107 -15.58 -2.30 -12.53
C ARG A 107 -15.76 -2.52 -14.03
N ALA A 108 -15.90 -1.44 -14.81
CA ALA A 108 -16.12 -1.51 -16.25
C ALA A 108 -14.90 -2.06 -16.98
N GLU A 109 -13.69 -1.67 -16.57
CA GLU A 109 -12.44 -2.20 -17.13
C GLU A 109 -12.32 -3.69 -16.85
N VAL A 110 -12.51 -4.12 -15.60
CA VAL A 110 -12.45 -5.55 -15.23
C VAL A 110 -13.47 -6.39 -16.02
N VAL A 111 -14.67 -5.86 -16.24
CA VAL A 111 -15.71 -6.55 -17.02
C VAL A 111 -15.39 -6.54 -18.52
N SER A 112 -14.70 -5.51 -19.00
CA SER A 112 -14.28 -5.36 -20.40
C SER A 112 -13.03 -6.18 -20.74
N THR A 113 -12.20 -6.52 -19.74
CA THR A 113 -11.14 -7.50 -19.91
C THR A 113 -11.77 -8.85 -20.20
N LYS A 114 -11.81 -9.19 -21.49
CA LYS A 114 -12.32 -10.45 -22.00
C LYS A 114 -11.36 -11.55 -21.53
N GLY A 115 -11.79 -12.32 -20.53
CA GLY A 115 -11.08 -13.49 -20.03
C GLY A 115 -11.23 -14.70 -20.93
#